data_AF-A0A0Q9YAH9-F1
#
_entry.id   AF-A0A0Q9YAH9-F1
#
_cell.length_a   1.000
_cell.length_b   1.000
_cell.length_c   1.000
_cell.angle_alpha   90.00
_cell.angle_beta   90.00
_cell.angle_gamma   90.00
#
_symmetry.space_group_name_H-M   'P 1'
#
loop_
_entity.id
_entity.type
_entity.pdbx_description
1 polymer ?
#
loop_
_entity_poly.entity_id
_entity_poly.type
_entity_poly.pdbx_seq_one_letter_code
_entity_poly.pdbx_strand_id
1 'polypeptide(L)'
;MFNTPVVVVSLFILTASIYISYGKINVIAICAGVVLPLVIILGLFVAIGTTPDKNYTLITPVLVENGWKEVFHGSLFAFGSAIEIILLIFLQHHVDRKLKFLHILLLITFLFILTVGPLLGSISTFGVEEAEKLRYPAFFQWRILGQWRILGIGNYFNHLDFFSIYQWLSGAFIHISMILYMITLPFDIKKKKQRFYILKPLFVLSI
;
A
#
# COMPACT_ATOMS: atom_id res chain seq x y z
N MET A 1 -20.34 15.64 5.84
CA MET A 1 -19.43 15.48 4.70
C MET A 1 -18.24 16.39 4.91
N PHE A 2 -17.17 15.90 5.55
CA PHE A 2 -15.89 16.62 5.54
C PHE A 2 -15.28 16.42 4.16
N ASN A 3 -15.55 17.36 3.24
CA ASN A 3 -14.80 17.50 1.99
C ASN A 3 -13.42 18.07 2.34
N THR A 4 -12.56 17.27 2.99
CA THR A 4 -11.12 17.55 2.87
C THR A 4 -10.78 17.33 1.41
N PRO A 5 -10.38 18.39 0.67
CA PRO A 5 -10.04 18.22 -0.74
C PRO A 5 -8.91 17.21 -0.82
N VAL A 6 -9.04 16.23 -1.70
CA VAL A 6 -8.00 15.19 -1.94
C VAL A 6 -6.63 15.85 -2.15
N VAL A 7 -6.62 17.04 -2.77
CA VAL A 7 -5.45 17.90 -2.96
C VAL A 7 -4.73 18.22 -1.65
N VAL A 8 -5.45 18.55 -0.57
CA VAL A 8 -4.83 18.91 0.72
C VAL A 8 -4.16 17.70 1.35
N VAL A 9 -4.81 16.54 1.30
CA VAL A 9 -4.25 15.29 1.84
C VAL A 9 -3.01 14.88 1.03
N SER A 10 -3.10 14.90 -0.30
CA SER A 10 -1.98 14.61 -1.20
C SER A 10 -0.79 15.54 -0.95
N LEU A 11 -1.03 16.84 -0.81
CA LEU A 11 0.01 17.84 -0.53
C LEU A 11 0.67 17.59 0.82
N PHE A 12 -0.10 17.21 1.84
CA PHE A 12 0.43 16.92 3.16
C PHE A 12 1.33 15.67 3.14
N ILE A 13 0.90 14.59 2.48
CA ILE A 13 1.74 13.39 2.30
C ILE A 13 3.01 13.74 1.55
N LEU A 14 2.90 14.48 0.46
CA LEU A 14 4.03 14.82 -0.40
C LEU A 14 5.07 15.65 0.35
N THR A 15 4.63 16.69 1.06
CA THR A 15 5.51 17.54 1.89
C THR A 15 6.17 16.74 3.02
N ALA A 16 5.41 15.90 3.72
CA ALA A 16 5.95 15.01 4.74
C ALA A 16 6.97 14.02 4.16
N SER A 17 6.70 13.46 2.98
CA SER A 17 7.57 12.48 2.32
C SER A 17 8.88 13.13 1.86
N ILE A 18 8.82 14.35 1.34
CA ILE A 18 10.01 15.15 0.99
C ILE A 18 10.83 15.46 2.24
N TYR A 19 10.18 15.83 3.35
CA TYR A 19 10.86 16.11 4.61
C TYR A 19 11.65 14.90 5.10
N ILE A 20 11.05 13.71 5.11
CA ILE A 20 11.74 12.48 5.52
C ILE A 20 12.82 12.07 4.51
N SER A 21 12.58 12.27 3.20
CA SER A 21 13.55 11.97 2.14
C SER A 21 14.86 12.76 2.28
N TYR A 22 14.83 13.96 2.88
CA TYR A 22 16.05 14.71 3.19
C TYR A 22 16.93 14.06 4.27
N GLY A 23 16.38 13.15 5.06
CA GLY A 23 17.11 12.37 6.05
C GLY A 23 18.03 11.31 5.43
N LYS A 24 18.57 10.46 6.31
CA LYS A 24 19.27 9.22 5.92
C LYS A 24 18.25 8.12 5.64
N ILE A 25 18.64 7.14 4.84
CA ILE A 25 17.84 5.94 4.57
C ILE A 25 17.35 5.22 5.84
N ASN A 26 18.16 5.26 6.91
CA ASN A 26 17.81 4.68 8.20
C ASN A 26 16.54 5.30 8.81
N VAL A 27 16.28 6.58 8.56
CA VAL A 27 15.07 7.25 9.07
C VAL A 27 13.83 6.66 8.38
N ILE A 28 13.89 6.48 7.06
CA ILE A 28 12.81 5.85 6.29
C ILE A 28 12.60 4.41 6.75
N ALA A 29 13.68 3.66 6.97
CA ALA A 29 13.62 2.28 7.45
C ALA A 29 12.99 2.16 8.85
N ILE A 30 13.33 3.06 9.78
CA ILE A 30 12.72 3.10 11.12
C ILE A 30 11.23 3.43 11.03
N CYS A 31 10.85 4.45 10.24
CA CYS A 31 9.46 4.78 10.02
C CYS A 31 8.68 3.60 9.42
N ALA A 32 9.22 2.95 8.38
CA ALA A 32 8.61 1.76 7.79
C ALA A 32 8.47 0.62 8.80
N GLY A 33 9.52 0.36 9.61
CA GLY A 33 9.51 -0.68 10.63
C GLY A 33 8.51 -0.45 11.76
N VAL A 34 8.20 0.81 12.08
CA VAL A 34 7.15 1.15 13.08
C VAL A 34 5.75 1.04 12.48
N VAL A 35 5.57 1.46 11.22
CA VAL A 35 4.24 1.51 10.60
C VAL A 35 3.77 0.13 10.12
N LEU A 36 4.69 -0.69 9.60
CA LEU A 36 4.40 -2.01 9.07
C LEU A 36 3.63 -2.93 10.05
N PRO A 37 4.04 -3.13 11.32
CA PRO A 37 3.31 -3.99 12.23
C PRO A 37 1.88 -3.51 12.49
N LEU A 38 1.66 -2.20 12.56
CA LEU A 38 0.32 -1.65 12.72
C LEU A 38 -0.55 -1.93 11.48
N VAL A 39 0.01 -1.78 10.28
CA VAL A 39 -0.67 -2.11 9.02
C VAL A 39 -1.03 -3.60 8.95
N ILE A 40 -0.14 -4.50 9.37
CA ILE A 40 -0.38 -5.94 9.39
C ILE A 40 -1.51 -6.29 10.37
N ILE A 41 -1.46 -5.78 11.60
CA ILE A 41 -2.49 -6.05 12.62
C ILE A 41 -3.86 -5.58 12.13
N LEU A 42 -3.94 -4.37 11.57
CA LEU A 42 -5.17 -3.83 11.00
C LEU A 42 -5.66 -4.66 9.80
N GLY A 43 -4.73 -5.13 8.95
CA GLY A 43 -5.06 -5.98 7.81
C GLY A 43 -5.63 -7.33 8.24
N LEU A 44 -5.02 -7.99 9.24
CA LEU A 44 -5.54 -9.23 9.82
C LEU A 44 -6.89 -9.01 10.49
N PHE A 45 -7.06 -7.90 11.21
CA PHE A 45 -8.33 -7.54 11.84
C PHE A 45 -9.46 -7.43 10.81
N VAL A 46 -9.23 -6.74 9.69
CA VAL A 46 -10.24 -6.69 8.62
C VAL A 46 -10.44 -8.04 7.95
N ALA A 47 -9.36 -8.80 7.71
CA ALA A 47 -9.45 -10.08 7.04
C ALA A 47 -10.31 -11.09 7.81
N ILE A 48 -10.13 -11.15 9.14
CA ILE A 48 -10.89 -12.00 10.06
C ILE A 48 -12.30 -11.44 10.29
N GLY A 49 -12.42 -10.13 10.50
CA GLY A 49 -13.71 -9.50 10.77
C GLY A 49 -14.70 -9.60 9.61
N THR A 50 -14.21 -9.65 8.38
CA THR A 50 -15.03 -9.82 7.16
C THR A 50 -15.19 -11.27 6.73
N THR A 51 -14.62 -12.24 7.45
CA THR A 51 -14.78 -13.68 7.13
C THR A 51 -16.24 -14.12 6.99
N PRO A 52 -17.20 -13.67 7.83
CA PRO A 52 -18.59 -14.09 7.70
C PRO A 52 -19.28 -13.63 6.40
N ASP A 53 -18.85 -12.52 5.82
CA ASP A 53 -19.40 -11.99 4.56
C ASP A 53 -18.74 -12.58 3.32
N LYS A 54 -17.64 -13.34 3.49
CA LYS A 54 -16.86 -13.87 2.36
C LYS A 54 -17.47 -15.17 1.86
N ASN A 55 -18.01 -15.11 0.65
CA ASN A 55 -18.36 -16.29 -0.11
C ASN A 55 -17.19 -16.72 -1.01
N TYR A 56 -16.40 -17.68 -0.55
CA TYR A 56 -15.25 -18.22 -1.30
C TYR A 56 -15.66 -18.97 -2.57
N THR A 57 -16.93 -19.36 -2.72
CA THR A 57 -17.43 -19.93 -3.98
C THR A 57 -17.32 -18.93 -5.12
N LEU A 58 -17.37 -17.62 -4.86
CA LEU A 58 -17.19 -16.58 -5.89
C LEU A 58 -15.77 -16.52 -6.48
N ILE A 59 -14.79 -17.18 -5.87
CA ILE A 59 -13.43 -17.28 -6.40
C ILE A 59 -13.36 -18.38 -7.49
N THR A 60 -14.33 -19.28 -7.51
CA THR A 60 -14.45 -20.37 -8.47
C THR A 60 -15.67 -20.17 -9.37
N PRO A 61 -15.60 -20.41 -10.68
CA PRO A 61 -14.55 -21.15 -11.38
C PRO A 61 -13.49 -20.26 -12.03
N VAL A 62 -12.22 -20.62 -11.82
CA VAL A 62 -11.08 -19.94 -12.43
C VAL A 62 -11.03 -20.29 -13.93
N LEU A 63 -10.87 -19.29 -14.81
CA LEU A 63 -10.69 -19.42 -16.27
C LEU A 63 -11.89 -19.94 -17.09
N VAL A 64 -13.10 -20.03 -16.53
CA VAL A 64 -14.28 -20.47 -17.30
C VAL A 64 -14.86 -19.34 -18.15
N GLU A 65 -14.84 -18.11 -17.63
CA GLU A 65 -15.36 -16.91 -18.32
C GLU A 65 -14.26 -16.19 -19.12
N ASN A 66 -13.03 -16.21 -18.60
CA ASN A 66 -11.90 -15.43 -19.11
C ASN A 66 -10.78 -16.35 -19.64
N GLY A 67 -10.29 -16.08 -20.85
CA GLY A 67 -9.18 -16.85 -21.43
C GLY A 67 -7.82 -16.52 -20.79
N TRP A 68 -6.81 -17.37 -21.03
CA TRP A 68 -5.44 -17.16 -20.54
C TRP A 68 -4.86 -15.77 -20.84
N LYS A 69 -5.26 -15.15 -21.96
CA LYS A 69 -4.84 -13.81 -22.35
C LYS A 69 -5.18 -12.75 -21.30
N GLU A 70 -6.36 -12.81 -20.71
CA GLU A 70 -6.82 -11.85 -19.71
C GLU A 70 -6.13 -12.07 -18.36
N VAL A 71 -5.84 -13.34 -18.03
CA VAL A 71 -5.03 -13.67 -16.84
C VAL A 71 -3.61 -13.13 -16.98
N PHE A 72 -2.99 -13.26 -18.16
CA PHE A 72 -1.67 -12.67 -18.39
C PHE A 72 -1.72 -11.15 -18.29
N HIS A 73 -2.76 -10.51 -18.83
CA HIS A 73 -2.93 -9.07 -18.74
C HIS A 73 -3.09 -8.59 -17.28
N GLY A 74 -3.98 -9.22 -16.51
CA GLY A 74 -4.19 -8.92 -15.09
C GLY A 74 -2.96 -9.21 -14.23
N SER A 75 -2.23 -10.29 -14.53
CA SER A 75 -1.01 -10.64 -13.79
C SER A 75 0.08 -9.57 -13.96
N LEU A 76 0.19 -8.94 -15.14
CA LEU A 76 1.15 -7.85 -15.36
C LEU A 76 0.89 -6.66 -14.42
N PHE A 77 -0.38 -6.31 -14.17
CA PHE A 77 -0.73 -5.28 -13.21
C PHE A 77 -0.47 -5.72 -11.77
N ALA A 78 -0.74 -6.98 -11.44
CA ALA A 78 -0.42 -7.53 -10.12
C ALA A 78 1.10 -7.53 -9.85
N PHE A 79 1.92 -7.87 -10.86
CA PHE A 79 3.38 -7.78 -10.79
C PHE A 79 3.90 -6.34 -10.67
N GLY A 80 3.06 -5.32 -10.92
CA GLY A 80 3.39 -3.94 -10.59
C GLY A 80 3.75 -3.76 -9.11
N SER A 81 3.18 -4.55 -8.20
CA SER A 81 3.53 -4.52 -6.77
C SER A 81 4.93 -5.08 -6.49
N ALA A 82 5.51 -5.86 -7.41
CA ALA A 82 6.86 -6.41 -7.30
C ALA A 82 7.98 -5.36 -7.52
N ILE A 83 7.61 -4.11 -7.85
CA ILE A 83 8.57 -3.00 -7.98
C ILE A 83 9.42 -2.81 -6.71
N GLU A 84 8.91 -3.19 -5.55
CA GLU A 84 9.65 -3.17 -4.28
C GLU A 84 10.92 -4.03 -4.30
N ILE A 85 10.91 -5.14 -5.04
CA ILE A 85 12.07 -6.01 -5.20
C ILE A 85 13.17 -5.28 -5.98
N ILE A 86 12.79 -4.53 -7.02
CA ILE A 86 13.71 -3.71 -7.81
C ILE A 86 14.31 -2.62 -6.91
N LEU A 87 13.48 -1.93 -6.12
CA LEU A 87 13.95 -0.91 -5.17
C LEU A 87 14.99 -1.47 -4.19
N LEU A 88 14.79 -2.70 -3.72
CA LEU A 88 15.71 -3.37 -2.80
C LEU A 88 17.09 -3.66 -3.43
N ILE A 89 17.12 -4.04 -4.72
CA ILE A 89 18.39 -4.26 -5.44
C ILE A 89 19.19 -2.96 -5.53
N PHE A 90 18.53 -1.84 -5.83
CA PHE A 90 19.18 -0.52 -5.84
C PHE A 90 19.66 -0.08 -4.45
N LEU A 91 18.90 -0.42 -3.40
CA LEU A 91 19.27 -0.13 -2.01
C LEU A 91 20.39 -1.03 -1.47
N GLN A 92 20.69 -2.15 -2.14
CA GLN A 92 21.66 -3.14 -1.65
C GLN A 92 23.03 -2.53 -1.33
N HIS A 93 23.46 -1.51 -2.09
CA HIS A 93 24.73 -0.81 -1.84
C HIS A 93 24.76 0.01 -0.54
N HIS A 94 23.61 0.31 0.05
CA HIS A 94 23.48 1.02 1.34
C HIS A 94 23.34 0.07 2.53
N VAL A 95 23.27 -1.25 2.30
CA VAL A 95 23.12 -2.25 3.36
C VAL A 95 24.48 -2.84 3.68
N ASP A 96 24.97 -2.60 4.90
CA ASP A 96 26.29 -3.07 5.37
C ASP A 96 26.43 -4.61 5.38
N ARG A 97 25.30 -5.35 5.38
CA ARG A 97 25.26 -6.81 5.39
C ARG A 97 24.80 -7.37 4.03
N LYS A 98 25.48 -8.42 3.56
CA LYS A 98 25.06 -9.19 2.39
C LYS A 98 23.65 -9.75 2.63
N LEU A 99 22.71 -9.40 1.75
CA LEU A 99 21.37 -9.97 1.74
C LEU A 99 21.48 -11.46 1.43
N LYS A 100 21.11 -12.33 2.38
CA LYS A 100 21.03 -13.77 2.12
C LYS A 100 19.77 -14.08 1.30
N PHE A 101 19.83 -15.12 0.48
CA PHE A 101 18.68 -15.62 -0.30
C PHE A 101 17.39 -15.77 0.53
N LEU A 102 17.52 -16.24 1.77
CA LEU A 102 16.39 -16.40 2.69
C LEU A 102 15.63 -15.09 2.99
N HIS A 103 16.31 -13.95 3.09
CA HIS A 103 15.64 -12.65 3.31
C HIS A 103 14.83 -12.23 2.09
N ILE A 104 15.38 -12.48 0.89
CA ILE A 104 14.69 -12.18 -0.38
C ILE A 104 13.47 -13.09 -0.52
N LEU A 105 13.61 -14.38 -0.22
CA LEU A 105 12.49 -15.32 -0.24
C LEU A 105 11.38 -14.91 0.72
N LEU A 106 11.72 -14.58 1.98
CA LEU A 106 10.75 -14.11 2.97
C LEU A 106 10.02 -12.85 2.51
N LEU A 107 10.74 -11.89 1.91
CA LEU A 107 10.12 -10.70 1.35
C LEU A 107 9.15 -11.05 0.23
N ILE A 108 9.55 -11.88 -0.74
CA ILE A 108 8.69 -12.26 -1.87
C ILE A 108 7.41 -12.92 -1.35
N THR A 109 7.53 -13.87 -0.41
CA THR A 109 6.37 -14.51 0.21
C THR A 109 5.49 -13.49 0.93
N PHE A 110 6.08 -12.54 1.64
CA PHE A 110 5.35 -11.50 2.35
C PHE A 110 4.59 -10.57 1.40
N LEU A 111 5.22 -10.11 0.32
CA LEU A 111 4.57 -9.28 -0.72
C LEU A 111 3.47 -10.03 -1.45
N PHE A 112 3.68 -11.33 -1.68
CA PHE A 112 2.67 -12.20 -2.26
C PHE A 112 1.42 -12.26 -1.38
N ILE A 113 1.58 -12.50 -0.07
CA ILE A 113 0.46 -12.54 0.88
C ILE A 113 -0.26 -11.17 0.93
N LEU A 114 0.49 -10.08 0.98
CA LEU A 114 -0.09 -8.73 1.01
C LEU A 114 -0.79 -8.32 -0.28
N THR A 115 -0.43 -8.90 -1.42
CA THR A 115 -1.08 -8.60 -2.71
C THR A 115 -2.28 -9.54 -2.94
N VAL A 116 -2.07 -10.84 -2.79
CA VAL A 116 -3.08 -11.87 -3.07
C VAL A 116 -4.16 -11.91 -1.99
N GLY A 117 -3.82 -11.68 -0.72
CA GLY A 117 -4.78 -11.70 0.38
C GLY A 117 -5.93 -10.70 0.21
N PRO A 118 -5.67 -9.40 0.04
CA PRO A 118 -6.69 -8.40 -0.22
C PRO A 118 -7.43 -8.61 -1.55
N LEU A 119 -6.74 -9.10 -2.59
CA LEU A 119 -7.36 -9.43 -3.88
C LEU A 119 -8.43 -10.52 -3.72
N LEU A 120 -8.06 -11.67 -3.14
CA LEU A 120 -9.00 -12.76 -2.87
C LEU A 120 -10.08 -12.34 -1.88
N GLY A 121 -9.73 -11.53 -0.88
CA GLY A 121 -10.69 -10.94 0.05
C GLY A 121 -11.74 -10.08 -0.65
N SER A 122 -11.33 -9.30 -1.67
CA SER A 122 -12.23 -8.44 -2.43
C SER A 122 -13.16 -9.25 -3.33
N ILE A 123 -12.63 -10.25 -4.05
CA ILE A 123 -13.41 -11.14 -4.90
C ILE A 123 -14.42 -11.95 -4.07
N SER A 124 -14.00 -12.51 -2.93
CA SER A 124 -14.89 -13.28 -2.06
C SER A 124 -15.97 -12.45 -1.36
N THR A 125 -15.77 -11.13 -1.19
CA THR A 125 -16.76 -10.25 -0.55
C THR A 125 -17.73 -9.65 -1.56
N PHE A 126 -17.25 -9.23 -2.73
CA PHE A 126 -18.05 -8.47 -3.71
C PHE A 126 -18.38 -9.25 -4.99
N GLY A 127 -17.64 -10.31 -5.29
CA GLY A 127 -17.65 -10.95 -6.62
C GLY A 127 -16.70 -10.25 -7.60
N VAL A 128 -16.38 -10.91 -8.72
CA VAL A 128 -15.41 -10.40 -9.71
C VAL A 128 -15.93 -9.13 -10.40
N GLU A 129 -17.18 -9.14 -10.87
CA GLU A 129 -17.77 -8.01 -11.62
C GLU A 129 -17.87 -6.72 -10.80
N GLU A 130 -18.29 -6.82 -9.53
CA GLU A 130 -18.39 -5.65 -8.68
C GLU A 130 -17.02 -5.22 -8.15
N ALA A 131 -16.12 -6.16 -7.85
CA ALA A 131 -14.76 -5.82 -7.43
C ALA A 131 -13.99 -5.02 -8.50
N GLU A 132 -14.24 -5.28 -9.80
CA GLU A 132 -13.62 -4.52 -10.90
C GLU A 132 -14.09 -3.05 -10.93
N LYS A 133 -15.36 -2.80 -10.62
CA LYS A 133 -15.94 -1.44 -10.59
C LYS A 133 -15.49 -0.64 -9.36
N LEU A 134 -15.07 -1.32 -8.30
CA LEU A 134 -14.65 -0.70 -7.05
C LEU A 134 -13.21 -0.21 -7.12
N ARG A 135 -13.02 1.11 -7.16
CA ARG A 135 -11.69 1.74 -7.11
C ARG A 135 -10.94 1.46 -5.79
N TYR A 136 -11.67 1.30 -4.68
CA TYR A 136 -11.12 1.08 -3.34
C TYR A 136 -11.83 -0.06 -2.59
N PRO A 137 -11.66 -1.33 -3.00
CA PRO A 137 -12.41 -2.45 -2.41
C PRO A 137 -12.17 -2.62 -0.90
N ALA A 138 -10.92 -2.39 -0.47
CA ALA A 138 -10.55 -2.46 0.95
C ALA A 138 -11.30 -1.43 1.80
N PHE A 139 -11.54 -0.21 1.30
CA PHE A 139 -12.32 0.80 2.01
C PHE A 139 -13.74 0.31 2.30
N PHE A 140 -14.36 -0.36 1.33
CA PHE A 140 -15.69 -0.95 1.50
C PHE A 140 -15.70 -2.14 2.45
N GLN A 141 -14.66 -2.97 2.47
CA GLN A 141 -14.51 -4.04 3.47
C GLN A 141 -14.48 -3.50 4.90
N TRP A 142 -13.74 -2.41 5.14
CA TRP A 142 -13.74 -1.72 6.43
C TRP A 142 -15.10 -1.12 6.79
N ARG A 143 -15.84 -0.62 5.79
CA ARG A 143 -17.20 -0.12 5.98
C ARG A 143 -18.17 -1.25 6.35
N ILE A 144 -18.10 -2.40 5.68
CA ILE A 144 -18.89 -3.60 5.99
C ILE A 144 -18.57 -4.08 7.41
N LEU A 145 -17.29 -4.15 7.78
CA LEU A 145 -16.89 -4.45 9.15
C LEU A 145 -17.44 -3.43 10.16
N GLY A 146 -17.49 -2.16 9.78
CA GLY A 146 -18.16 -1.11 10.56
C GLY A 146 -19.66 -1.36 10.74
N GLN A 147 -20.33 -2.01 9.78
CA GLN A 147 -21.75 -2.36 9.85
C GLN A 147 -22.02 -3.54 10.80
N TRP A 148 -21.12 -4.52 10.93
CA TRP A 148 -21.25 -5.62 11.91
C TRP A 148 -21.42 -5.14 13.36
N ARG A 149 -20.99 -3.91 13.65
CA ARG A 149 -21.07 -3.31 14.98
C ARG A 149 -22.45 -2.77 15.35
N ILE A 150 -23.35 -2.61 14.38
CA ILE A 150 -24.75 -2.20 14.60
C ILE A 150 -25.51 -3.24 15.43
N LEU A 151 -25.06 -4.50 15.43
CA LEU A 151 -25.70 -5.59 16.18
C LEU A 151 -25.13 -5.84 17.59
N GLY A 152 -24.17 -5.05 18.10
CA GLY A 152 -23.66 -5.37 19.45
C GLY A 152 -22.79 -4.40 20.24
N ILE A 153 -22.14 -3.38 19.68
CA ILE A 153 -21.27 -2.54 20.54
C ILE A 153 -21.07 -1.09 20.05
N GLY A 154 -21.95 -0.20 20.52
CA GLY A 154 -21.64 1.22 20.77
C GLY A 154 -21.67 2.16 19.56
N ASN A 155 -22.66 3.06 19.57
CA ASN A 155 -22.93 4.19 18.67
C ASN A 155 -21.82 5.27 18.57
N TYR A 156 -20.57 4.97 18.90
CA TYR A 156 -19.49 5.97 19.04
C TYR A 156 -18.32 5.80 18.05
N PHE A 157 -18.24 4.69 17.30
CA PHE A 157 -17.16 4.44 16.33
C PHE A 157 -17.70 4.29 14.90
N ASN A 158 -18.35 5.31 14.37
CA ASN A 158 -18.97 5.28 13.04
C ASN A 158 -17.97 5.36 11.85
N HIS A 159 -16.66 5.36 12.11
CA HIS A 159 -15.62 5.62 11.09
C HIS A 159 -14.43 4.65 11.15
N LEU A 160 -14.68 3.32 11.14
CA LEU A 160 -13.60 2.33 10.99
C LEU A 160 -12.94 2.37 9.61
N ASP A 161 -13.59 3.01 8.64
CA ASP A 161 -13.06 3.34 7.32
C ASP A 161 -11.78 4.20 7.38
N PHE A 162 -11.58 4.96 8.45
CA PHE A 162 -10.33 5.69 8.69
C PHE A 162 -9.10 4.78 8.74
N PHE A 163 -9.21 3.55 9.24
CA PHE A 163 -8.09 2.61 9.28
C PHE A 163 -7.65 2.18 7.88
N SER A 164 -8.60 2.04 6.94
CA SER A 164 -8.29 1.75 5.54
C SER A 164 -7.50 2.90 4.90
N ILE A 165 -7.90 4.14 5.18
CA ILE A 165 -7.22 5.35 4.71
C ILE A 165 -5.83 5.41 5.33
N TYR A 166 -5.69 5.15 6.63
CA TYR A 166 -4.39 5.09 7.30
C TYR A 166 -3.44 4.07 6.67
N GLN A 167 -3.90 2.86 6.38
CA GLN A 167 -3.08 1.81 5.75
C GLN A 167 -2.60 2.22 4.33
N TRP A 168 -3.49 2.81 3.54
CA TRP A 168 -3.13 3.33 2.21
C TRP A 168 -2.16 4.52 2.28
N LEU A 169 -2.45 5.49 3.15
CA LEU A 169 -1.68 6.71 3.33
C LEU A 169 -0.25 6.40 3.80
N SER A 170 -0.14 5.48 4.75
CA SER A 170 1.15 5.04 5.28
C SER A 170 1.99 4.30 4.25
N GLY A 171 1.39 3.37 3.49
CA GLY A 171 2.08 2.69 2.40
C GLY A 171 2.59 3.66 1.35
N ALA A 172 1.72 4.57 0.89
CA ALA A 172 2.07 5.61 -0.08
C ALA A 172 3.19 6.53 0.45
N PHE A 173 3.11 6.94 1.72
CA PHE A 173 4.13 7.76 2.36
C PHE A 173 5.52 7.12 2.35
N ILE A 174 5.63 5.83 2.71
CA ILE A 174 6.91 5.11 2.71
C ILE A 174 7.43 4.94 1.28
N HIS A 175 6.58 4.53 0.34
CA HIS A 175 6.94 4.37 -1.08
C HIS A 175 7.44 5.67 -1.70
N ILE A 176 6.67 6.76 -1.56
CA ILE A 176 7.04 8.07 -2.11
C ILE A 176 8.35 8.54 -1.48
N SER A 177 8.49 8.45 -0.15
CA SER A 177 9.74 8.84 0.54
C SER A 177 10.96 8.08 0.03
N MET A 178 10.81 6.78 -0.22
CA MET A 178 11.86 5.90 -0.72
C MET A 178 12.25 6.24 -2.16
N ILE A 179 11.27 6.42 -3.05
CA ILE A 179 11.51 6.82 -4.45
C ILE A 179 12.20 8.19 -4.51
N LEU A 180 11.71 9.17 -3.74
CA LEU A 180 12.32 10.49 -3.66
C LEU A 180 13.76 10.43 -3.15
N TYR A 181 14.03 9.58 -2.14
CA TYR A 181 15.39 9.38 -1.64
C TYR A 181 16.29 8.82 -2.75
N MET A 182 15.82 7.82 -3.48
CA MET A 182 16.56 7.17 -4.56
C MET A 182 16.86 8.11 -5.73
N ILE A 183 15.91 8.95 -6.13
CA ILE A 183 16.12 9.97 -7.18
C ILE A 183 17.28 10.91 -6.81
N THR A 184 17.49 11.18 -5.53
CA THR A 184 18.55 12.09 -5.09
C THR A 184 19.93 11.45 -4.92
N LEU A 185 20.04 10.11 -4.97
CA LEU A 185 21.31 9.37 -4.84
C LEU A 185 22.32 9.67 -5.96
N PRO A 186 21.94 9.67 -7.26
CA PRO A 186 22.90 9.88 -8.35
C PRO A 186 23.53 11.28 -8.38
N PHE A 187 22.89 12.26 -7.74
CA PHE A 187 23.31 13.65 -7.82
C PHE A 187 24.37 14.05 -6.75
N ASP A 188 24.75 13.14 -5.84
CA ASP A 188 25.73 13.34 -4.75
C ASP A 188 25.59 14.69 -4.01
N ILE A 189 24.32 15.12 -3.81
CA ILE A 189 24.02 16.45 -3.31
C ILE A 189 24.16 16.50 -1.79
N LYS A 190 25.35 16.93 -1.33
CA LYS A 190 25.61 17.19 0.10
C LYS A 190 24.87 18.43 0.64
N LYS A 191 24.35 19.32 -0.22
CA LYS A 191 23.70 20.59 0.18
C LYS A 191 22.16 20.52 0.10
N LYS A 192 21.49 20.69 1.25
CA LYS A 192 20.01 20.72 1.39
C LYS A 192 19.29 21.62 0.37
N LYS A 193 19.89 22.76 -0.02
CA LYS A 193 19.29 23.71 -0.98
C LYS A 193 19.19 23.17 -2.42
N GLN A 194 20.18 22.43 -2.92
CA GLN A 194 20.17 21.87 -4.27
C GLN A 194 19.17 20.71 -4.40
N ARG A 195 18.99 19.94 -3.32
CA ARG A 195 18.02 18.85 -3.22
C ARG A 195 16.57 19.38 -3.28
N PHE A 196 16.31 20.60 -2.78
CA PHE A 196 15.03 21.29 -2.93
C PHE A 196 14.73 21.70 -4.39
N TYR A 197 15.73 22.19 -5.14
CA TYR A 197 15.53 22.59 -6.55
C TYR A 197 15.20 21.42 -7.47
N ILE A 198 15.75 20.22 -7.24
CA ILE A 198 15.45 19.02 -8.03
C ILE A 198 14.07 18.44 -7.71
N LEU A 199 13.63 18.56 -6.44
CA LEU A 199 12.33 18.04 -6.01
C LEU A 199 11.16 18.99 -6.32
N LYS A 200 11.46 20.28 -6.52
CA LYS A 200 10.47 21.31 -6.89
C LYS A 200 9.65 21.00 -8.14
N PRO A 201 10.22 20.55 -9.28
CA PRO A 201 9.43 20.18 -10.45
C PRO A 201 8.49 19.00 -10.19
N LEU A 202 8.88 18.02 -9.37
CA LEU A 202 8.01 16.91 -8.97
C LEU A 202 6.81 17.39 -8.15
N PHE A 203 7.01 18.42 -7.34
CA PHE A 203 5.96 19.07 -6.54
C PHE A 203 4.95 19.85 -7.40
N VAL A 204 5.42 20.46 -8.50
CA VAL A 204 4.57 21.20 -9.44
C VAL A 204 3.78 20.25 -10.37
N LEU A 205 4.33 19.07 -10.67
CA LEU A 205 3.69 18.08 -11.54
C LEU A 205 2.60 17.24 -10.86
N SER A 206 2.55 17.27 -9.52
CA SER A 206 1.64 16.46 -8.69
C SER A 206 0.45 17.24 -8.12
N ILE A 207 0.36 18.54 -8.42
CA ILE A 207 -0.75 19.45 -8.13
C ILE A 207 -1.51 19.70 -9.43
#